data_AF-A0A411YW47-F1
#
_entry.id   AF-A0A411YW47-F1
#
_cell.length_a   1.000
_cell.length_b   1.000
_cell.length_c   1.000
_cell.angle_alpha   90.00
_cell.angle_beta   90.00
_cell.angle_gamma   90.00
#
_symmetry.space_group_name_H-M   'P 1'
#
loop_
_entity.id
_entity.type
_entity.pdbx_description
1 polymer ?
#
loop_
_entity_poly.entity_id
_entity_poly.type
_entity_poly.pdbx_seq_one_letter_code
_entity_poly.pdbx_strand_id
1 'polypeptide(L)'
;AIVERTRKGGGEIVNLLGNGSAYYAPAASLVEMVEAIVKDQRRVLPSIAFLEGEYGYDGICLGVPTILGGGGLEEIIELELTAEEKAALDQSAESVKSVMKVLA
;
A
#
# COMPACT_ATOMS: atom_id res chain seq x y z
N ALA A 1 -1.03 -1.61 -21.25
CA ALA A 1 -1.41 -3.02 -21.04
C ALA A 1 -1.00 -3.54 -19.66
N ILE A 2 0.29 -3.53 -19.30
CA ILE A 2 0.78 -4.10 -18.03
C ILE A 2 0.18 -3.41 -16.78
N VAL A 3 0.20 -2.07 -16.72
CA VAL A 3 -0.35 -1.29 -15.60
C VAL A 3 -1.81 -1.64 -15.31
N GLU A 4 -2.62 -1.76 -16.36
CA GLU A 4 -4.04 -2.08 -16.23
C GLU A 4 -4.25 -3.50 -15.69
N ARG A 5 -3.43 -4.46 -16.12
CA ARG A 5 -3.46 -5.82 -15.58
C ARG A 5 -3.06 -5.85 -14.11
N THR A 6 -2.09 -5.04 -13.67
CA THR A 6 -1.74 -4.92 -12.25
C THR A 6 -2.93 -4.44 -11.41
N ARG A 7 -3.65 -3.41 -11.87
CA ARG A 7 -4.87 -2.92 -11.19
C ARG A 7 -5.95 -3.99 -11.07
N LYS A 8 -6.06 -4.86 -12.09
CA LYS A 8 -7.09 -5.91 -12.18
C LYS A 8 -6.63 -7.28 -11.71
N GLY A 9 -5.38 -7.44 -11.27
CA GLY A 9 -4.78 -8.75 -11.02
C GLY A 9 -5.51 -9.57 -9.96
N GLY A 10 -6.00 -8.93 -8.90
CA GLY A 10 -6.82 -9.61 -7.89
C GLY A 10 -8.12 -10.18 -8.46
N GLY A 11 -8.84 -9.36 -9.23
CA GLY A 11 -10.08 -9.78 -9.90
C GLY A 11 -9.85 -10.85 -10.97
N GLU A 12 -8.71 -10.79 -11.68
CA GLU A 12 -8.30 -11.85 -12.61
C GLU A 12 -8.20 -13.21 -11.90
N ILE A 13 -7.55 -13.27 -10.73
CA ILE A 13 -7.43 -14.53 -9.97
C ILE A 13 -8.79 -15.00 -9.41
N VAL A 14 -9.62 -14.09 -8.88
CA VAL A 14 -10.97 -14.44 -8.41
C VAL A 14 -11.78 -15.10 -9.52
N ASN A 15 -11.77 -14.52 -10.73
CA ASN A 15 -12.51 -15.06 -11.87
C ASN A 15 -11.99 -16.43 -12.30
N LEU A 16 -10.68 -16.68 -12.22
CA LEU A 16 -10.07 -17.95 -12.59
C LEU A 16 -10.32 -19.05 -11.54
N LEU A 17 -10.31 -18.71 -10.25
CA LEU A 17 -10.57 -19.67 -9.17
C LEU A 17 -12.06 -20.03 -9.06
N GLY A 18 -12.96 -19.12 -9.44
CA GLY A 18 -14.41 -19.28 -9.36
C GLY A 18 -14.97 -19.14 -7.94
N ASN A 19 -14.28 -19.68 -6.93
CA ASN A 19 -14.57 -19.46 -5.53
C ASN A 19 -13.27 -19.16 -4.75
N GLY A 20 -13.29 -18.08 -3.97
CA GLY A 20 -12.12 -17.56 -3.26
C GLY A 20 -11.30 -16.55 -4.06
N SER A 21 -10.12 -16.20 -3.55
CA SER A 21 -9.21 -15.19 -4.10
C SER A 21 -7.75 -15.65 -4.01
N ALA A 22 -6.82 -14.83 -4.50
CA ALA A 22 -5.39 -15.13 -4.43
C ALA A 22 -4.91 -15.27 -2.97
N TYR A 23 -4.02 -16.23 -2.70
CA TYR A 23 -3.47 -16.45 -1.36
C TYR A 23 -1.94 -16.68 -1.34
N TYR A 24 -1.34 -17.28 -2.37
CA TYR A 24 0.12 -17.48 -2.40
C TYR A 24 0.91 -16.17 -2.40
N ALA A 25 0.63 -15.25 -3.34
CA ALA A 25 1.32 -13.97 -3.41
C ALA A 25 1.00 -13.07 -2.20
N PRO A 26 -0.27 -12.94 -1.74
CA PRO A 26 -0.56 -12.22 -0.49
C PRO A 26 0.18 -12.79 0.72
N ALA A 27 0.24 -14.11 0.89
CA ALA A 27 0.98 -14.72 1.99
C ALA A 27 2.49 -14.44 1.90
N ALA A 28 3.07 -14.54 0.70
CA ALA A 28 4.49 -14.22 0.50
C ALA A 28 4.80 -12.76 0.81
N SER A 29 3.95 -11.82 0.40
CA SER A 29 4.13 -10.39 0.73
C SER A 29 4.04 -10.12 2.23
N LEU A 30 3.11 -10.77 2.94
CA LEU A 30 3.04 -10.67 4.40
C LEU A 30 4.32 -11.22 5.06
N VAL A 31 4.81 -12.37 4.61
CA VAL A 31 6.05 -12.97 5.12
C VAL A 31 7.25 -12.06 4.85
N GLU A 32 7.34 -11.44 3.67
CA GLU A 32 8.41 -10.50 3.32
C GLU A 32 8.44 -9.29 4.27
N MET A 33 7.27 -8.71 4.56
CA MET A 33 7.16 -7.58 5.51
C MET A 33 7.53 -8.01 6.94
N VAL A 34 7.00 -9.15 7.40
CA VAL A 34 7.30 -9.67 8.75
C VAL A 34 8.77 -10.03 8.90
N GLU A 35 9.38 -10.64 7.87
CA GLU A 35 10.80 -10.96 7.87
C GLU A 35 11.67 -9.70 7.95
N ALA A 36 11.31 -8.65 7.19
CA ALA A 36 12.00 -7.37 7.25
C ALA A 36 12.01 -6.78 8.67
N ILE A 37 10.87 -6.89 9.38
CA ILE A 37 10.73 -6.41 10.76
C ILE A 37 11.50 -7.30 11.74
N VAL A 38 11.24 -8.61 11.75
CA VAL A 38 11.80 -9.56 12.73
C VAL A 38 13.33 -9.65 12.63
N LYS A 39 13.87 -9.50 11.41
CA LYS A 39 15.32 -9.54 11.18
C LYS A 39 15.96 -8.15 11.09
N ASP A 40 15.22 -7.09 11.42
CA ASP A 40 15.69 -5.70 11.36
C ASP A 40 16.45 -5.38 10.06
N GLN A 41 15.86 -5.75 8.92
CA GLN A 41 16.53 -5.65 7.62
C GLN A 41 16.52 -4.23 7.07
N ARG A 42 15.72 -3.32 7.65
CA ARG A 42 15.52 -1.94 7.19
C ARG A 42 15.21 -1.88 5.70
N ARG A 43 14.27 -2.70 5.25
CA ARG A 43 13.94 -2.83 3.83
C ARG A 43 13.02 -1.73 3.36
N VAL A 44 13.32 -1.21 2.17
CA VAL A 44 12.39 -0.35 1.42
C VAL A 44 11.31 -1.22 0.80
N LEU A 45 10.07 -1.06 1.27
CA LEU A 45 8.88 -1.75 0.79
C LEU A 45 7.70 -0.78 0.70
N PRO A 46 6.86 -0.85 -0.35
CA PRO A 46 5.59 -0.15 -0.34
C PRO A 46 4.68 -0.80 0.71
N SER A 47 4.21 -0.02 1.68
CA SER A 47 3.32 -0.51 2.73
C SER A 47 2.22 0.52 3.04
N ILE A 48 1.19 0.10 3.78
CA ILE A 48 0.16 1.01 4.26
C ILE A 48 0.68 1.68 5.53
N ALA A 49 0.90 3.00 5.47
CA ALA A 49 1.42 3.82 6.56
C ALA A 49 0.41 4.87 6.98
N PHE A 50 0.36 5.20 8.28
CA PHE A 50 -0.38 6.35 8.78
C PHE A 50 0.39 7.63 8.48
N LEU A 51 -0.24 8.58 7.80
CA LEU A 51 0.36 9.84 7.38
C LEU A 51 0.00 10.98 8.34
N GLU A 52 1.00 11.77 8.72
CA GLU A 52 0.95 12.89 9.67
C GLU A 52 1.51 14.19 9.04
N GLY A 53 1.45 14.28 7.71
CA GLY A 53 1.91 15.41 6.91
C GLY A 53 2.52 15.01 5.57
N GLU A 54 2.94 13.75 5.43
CA GLU A 54 3.60 13.24 4.22
C GLU A 54 2.70 13.36 2.99
N TYR A 55 3.28 13.78 1.88
CA TYR A 55 2.59 14.09 0.62
C TYR A 55 1.44 15.12 0.77
N GLY A 56 1.39 15.85 1.89
CA GLY A 56 0.33 16.80 2.24
C GLY A 56 -0.93 16.14 2.81
N TYR A 57 -0.87 14.89 3.26
CA TYR A 57 -1.99 14.18 3.89
C TYR A 57 -1.76 13.99 5.38
N ASP A 58 -2.83 14.11 6.16
CA ASP A 58 -2.82 13.97 7.61
C ASP A 58 -4.02 13.12 8.07
N GLY A 59 -3.80 12.25 9.04
CA GLY A 59 -4.84 11.44 9.69
C GLY A 59 -5.40 10.31 8.81
N ILE A 60 -4.61 9.78 7.87
CA ILE A 60 -5.05 8.74 6.93
C ILE A 60 -3.98 7.65 6.76
N CYS A 61 -4.41 6.39 6.62
CA CYS A 61 -3.53 5.31 6.19
C CYS A 61 -3.51 5.21 4.65
N LEU A 62 -2.35 5.31 4.02
CA LEU A 62 -2.19 5.24 2.56
C LEU A 62 -0.99 4.37 2.16
N GLY A 63 -1.05 3.80 0.95
CA GLY A 63 0.06 3.03 0.38
C GLY A 63 1.19 3.95 -0.09
N VAL A 64 2.32 3.92 0.60
CA VAL A 64 3.49 4.76 0.34
C VAL A 64 4.78 3.94 0.47
N PRO A 65 5.91 4.39 -0.11
CA PRO A 65 7.20 3.74 0.11
C PRO A 65 7.65 3.94 1.56
N THR A 66 8.05 2.86 2.23
CA THR A 66 8.43 2.88 3.65
C THR A 66 9.71 2.09 3.90
N ILE A 67 10.39 2.39 5.01
CA ILE A 67 11.43 1.54 5.58
C ILE A 67 10.81 0.71 6.70
N LEU A 68 10.84 -0.61 6.53
CA LEU A 68 10.44 -1.58 7.56
C LEU A 68 11.68 -2.20 8.21
N GLY A 69 11.78 -2.07 9.53
CA GLY A 69 12.88 -2.60 10.35
C GLY A 69 12.39 -3.07 11.72
N GLY A 70 13.33 -3.26 12.66
CA GLY A 70 13.05 -3.81 13.98
C GLY A 70 12.07 -2.97 14.80
N GLY A 71 11.98 -1.67 14.50
CA GLY A 71 10.99 -0.76 15.09
C GLY A 71 9.59 -0.83 14.48
N GLY A 72 9.36 -1.70 13.49
CA GLY A 72 8.15 -1.69 12.66
C GLY A 72 8.32 -0.77 11.46
N LEU A 73 7.45 0.22 11.32
CA LEU A 73 7.60 1.27 10.32
C LEU A 73 8.54 2.34 10.86
N GLU A 74 9.69 2.51 10.22
CA GLU A 74 10.76 3.39 10.71
C GLU A 74 10.84 4.72 9.97
N GLU A 75 10.45 4.74 8.70
CA GLU A 75 10.50 5.93 7.86
C GLU A 75 9.47 5.83 6.71
N ILE A 76 8.87 6.95 6.35
CA ILE A 76 8.10 7.12 5.12
C ILE A 76 8.97 7.90 4.14
N ILE A 77 9.15 7.37 2.93
CA ILE A 77 9.97 8.01 1.90
C ILE A 77 9.05 8.84 1.00
N GLU A 78 9.15 10.16 1.09
CA GLU A 78 8.43 11.07 0.21
C GLU A 78 9.15 11.19 -1.14
N LEU A 79 8.39 10.96 -2.21
CA LEU A 79 8.86 11.08 -3.58
C LEU A 79 8.40 12.42 -4.16
N GLU A 80 9.23 13.01 -5.02
CA GLU A 80 8.80 14.11 -5.88
C GLU A 80 7.87 13.55 -6.97
N LEU A 81 6.57 13.77 -6.79
CA LEU A 81 5.54 13.32 -7.73
C LEU A 81 5.33 14.33 -8.85
N THR A 82 5.06 13.85 -10.06
CA THR A 82 4.53 14.73 -11.12
C THR A 82 3.11 15.21 -10.76
N ALA A 83 2.62 16.22 -11.47
CA ALA A 83 1.26 16.72 -11.28
C ALA A 83 0.21 15.61 -11.52
N GLU A 84 0.43 14.76 -12.52
CA GLU A 84 -0.45 13.63 -12.83
C GLU A 84 -0.42 12.55 -11.75
N GLU A 85 0.76 12.22 -11.21
CA GLU A 85 0.91 11.25 -10.13
C GLU A 85 0.29 11.75 -8.83
N LYS A 86 0.49 13.04 -8.51
CA LYS A 86 -0.12 13.68 -7.34
C LYS A 86 -1.64 13.68 -7.44
N ALA A 87 -2.20 14.01 -8.60
CA ALA A 87 -3.65 13.96 -8.82
C ALA A 87 -4.22 12.53 -8.67
N ALA A 88 -3.48 11.50 -9.12
CA ALA A 88 -3.87 10.10 -8.93
C ALA A 88 -3.80 9.67 -7.45
N LEU A 89 -2.80 10.16 -6.71
CA LEU A 89 -2.69 9.93 -5.27
C LEU A 89 -3.80 10.64 -4.49
N ASP A 90 -4.15 11.87 -4.88
CA ASP A 90 -5.27 12.63 -4.32
C ASP A 90 -6.59 11.86 -4.47
N GLN A 91 -6.86 11.34 -5.67
CA GLN A 91 -8.03 10.49 -5.92
C GLN A 91 -8.03 9.24 -5.02
N SER A 92 -6.87 8.64 -4.80
CA SER A 92 -6.72 7.48 -3.93
C SER A 92 -7.02 7.83 -2.47
N ALA A 93 -6.49 8.96 -1.98
CA ALA A 93 -6.73 9.46 -0.63
C ALA A 93 -8.21 9.80 -0.39
N GLU A 94 -8.88 10.43 -1.36
CA GLU A 94 -10.32 10.71 -1.27
C GLU A 94 -11.16 9.44 -1.17
N SER A 95 -10.82 8.41 -1.97
CA SER A 95 -11.49 7.11 -1.91
C SER A 95 -11.38 6.47 -0.53
N VAL A 96 -10.19 6.49 0.08
CA VAL A 96 -9.97 5.98 1.44
C VAL A 96 -10.76 6.80 2.48
N LYS A 97 -10.69 8.14 2.42
CA LYS A 97 -11.46 9.02 3.31
C LYS A 97 -12.96 8.78 3.22
N SER A 98 -13.48 8.49 2.03
CA SER A 98 -14.89 8.15 1.83
C SER A 98 -15.28 6.88 2.60
N VAL A 99 -14.47 5.83 2.53
CA VAL A 99 -14.72 4.58 3.26
C VAL A 99 -14.59 4.76 4.77
N MET A 100 -13.59 5.54 5.24
CA MET A 100 -13.41 5.82 6.67
C MET A 100 -14.65 6.48 7.29
N LYS A 101 -15.34 7.36 6.56
CA LYS A 101 -16.58 8.02 7.04
C LYS A 101 -17.73 7.04 7.28
N VAL A 102 -17.72 5.85 6.68
CA VAL A 102 -18.75 4.82 6.91
C VAL A 102 -18.58 4.14 8.28
N LEU A 103 -17.38 4.22 8.87
CA LEU A 103 -17.06 3.61 10.16
C LEU A 103 -17.28 4.55 11.35
N ALA A 104 -17.55 5.84 11.10
CA ALA A 104 -17.78 6.87 12.11
C ALA A 104 -19.28 7.08 12.37
#